data_AF-V7BRY4-F1
#
_entry.id   AF-V7BRY4-F1
#
_cell.length_a   1.000
_cell.length_b   1.000
_cell.length_c   1.000
_cell.angle_alpha   90.00
_cell.angle_beta   90.00
_cell.angle_gamma   90.00
#
_symmetry.space_group_name_H-M   'P 1'
#
loop_
_entity.id
_entity.type
_entity.pdbx_description
1 polymer ?
#
loop_
_entity_poly.entity_id
_entity_poly.type
_entity_poly.pdbx_seq_one_letter_code
_entity_poly.pdbx_strand_id
1 'polypeptide(L)'
;MASNPKTLSFGEVSKHNHKKDCWIIVNEKVYDITPFLDDHPGGDEVLLTATAKDATIDFEDVGHSDSAIEMMDKYFIGKFETSTLPAKVNHRQPSPTQAHGGGNESSEFVLKILQFLLPLLILGLVFALQSYGKNKDAAPHES
;
A
#
# COMPACT_ATOMS: atom_id res chain seq x y z
N MET A 1 -2.23 -17.24 -33.32
CA MET A 1 -3.20 -18.04 -32.53
C MET A 1 -3.40 -17.29 -31.23
N ALA A 2 -4.60 -16.77 -30.97
CA ALA A 2 -4.88 -16.08 -29.71
C ALA A 2 -4.96 -17.15 -28.61
N SER A 3 -3.91 -17.27 -27.81
CA SER A 3 -3.94 -18.05 -26.57
C SER A 3 -5.03 -17.45 -25.70
N ASN A 4 -6.09 -18.21 -25.41
CA ASN A 4 -7.09 -17.74 -24.44
C ASN A 4 -6.38 -17.46 -23.11
N PRO A 5 -6.65 -16.31 -22.46
CA PRO A 5 -6.02 -15.99 -21.20
C PRO A 5 -6.37 -17.05 -20.15
N LYS A 6 -5.36 -17.51 -19.41
CA LYS A 6 -5.53 -18.53 -18.36
C LYS A 6 -6.51 -18.01 -17.32
N THR A 7 -7.50 -18.81 -16.98
CA THR A 7 -8.48 -18.47 -15.96
C THR A 7 -7.98 -18.99 -14.60
N LEU A 8 -7.93 -18.11 -13.60
CA LEU A 8 -7.32 -18.37 -12.29
C LEU A 8 -8.35 -18.18 -11.16
N SER A 9 -8.38 -19.10 -10.22
CA SER A 9 -9.26 -19.06 -9.04
C SER A 9 -8.59 -18.35 -7.87
N PHE A 10 -9.40 -17.86 -6.94
CA PHE A 10 -8.94 -17.22 -5.71
C PHE A 10 -8.02 -18.12 -4.88
N GLY A 11 -8.38 -19.40 -4.75
CA GLY A 11 -7.59 -20.37 -4.01
C GLY A 11 -6.21 -20.63 -4.64
N GLU A 12 -6.07 -20.45 -5.96
CA GLU A 12 -4.78 -20.50 -6.62
C GLU A 12 -4.00 -19.22 -6.37
N VAL A 13 -4.57 -18.06 -6.71
CA VAL A 13 -3.90 -16.76 -6.59
C VAL A 13 -3.44 -16.48 -5.15
N SER A 14 -4.22 -16.90 -4.15
CA SER A 14 -3.89 -16.70 -2.73
C SER A 14 -2.64 -17.44 -2.25
N LYS A 15 -2.11 -18.40 -3.01
CA LYS A 15 -0.85 -19.10 -2.69
C LYS A 15 0.38 -18.24 -2.97
N HIS A 16 0.23 -17.23 -3.84
CA HIS A 16 1.30 -16.37 -4.33
C HIS A 16 1.29 -15.05 -3.56
N ASN A 17 1.72 -15.11 -2.29
CA ASN A 17 1.57 -14.02 -1.31
C ASN A 17 2.87 -13.62 -0.59
N HIS A 18 4.04 -13.86 -1.20
CA HIS A 18 5.34 -13.59 -0.56
C HIS A 18 6.34 -12.97 -1.53
N LYS A 19 7.45 -12.40 -1.01
CA LYS A 19 8.38 -11.56 -1.80
C LYS A 19 8.99 -12.21 -3.05
N LYS A 20 9.00 -13.55 -3.12
CA LYS A 20 9.57 -14.30 -4.26
C LYS A 20 8.49 -14.91 -5.16
N ASP A 21 7.23 -14.69 -4.83
CA ASP A 21 6.07 -15.25 -5.51
C ASP A 21 4.82 -14.46 -5.08
N CYS A 22 4.56 -13.36 -5.79
CA CYS A 22 3.59 -12.35 -5.38
C CYS A 22 2.64 -12.03 -6.53
N TRP A 23 1.38 -12.45 -6.38
CA TRP A 23 0.33 -12.15 -7.34
C TRP A 23 -0.75 -11.28 -6.73
N ILE A 24 -1.26 -10.34 -7.54
CA ILE A 24 -2.35 -9.46 -7.15
C ILE A 24 -3.51 -9.57 -8.13
N ILE A 25 -4.71 -9.28 -7.62
CA ILE A 25 -5.93 -9.21 -8.40
C ILE A 25 -6.33 -7.75 -8.50
N VAL A 26 -6.45 -7.23 -9.72
CA VAL A 26 -6.92 -5.87 -10.00
C VAL A 26 -7.80 -5.92 -11.25
N ASN A 27 -9.01 -5.38 -11.18
CA ASN A 27 -9.95 -5.30 -12.29
C ASN A 27 -10.19 -6.66 -12.97
N GLU A 28 -10.50 -7.69 -12.17
CA GLU A 28 -10.75 -9.08 -12.61
C GLU A 28 -9.58 -9.72 -13.40
N LYS A 29 -8.38 -9.16 -13.28
CA LYS A 29 -7.16 -9.66 -13.89
C LYS A 29 -6.15 -10.01 -12.80
N VAL A 30 -5.34 -11.02 -13.08
CA VAL A 30 -4.27 -11.46 -12.19
C VAL A 30 -2.92 -11.06 -12.78
N TYR A 31 -2.07 -10.49 -11.94
CA TYR A 31 -0.74 -10.01 -12.31
C TYR A 31 0.33 -10.66 -11.43
N ASP A 32 1.39 -11.16 -12.07
CA ASP A 32 2.60 -11.58 -11.37
C ASP A 32 3.55 -10.38 -11.23
N ILE A 33 3.51 -9.76 -10.06
CA ILE A 33 4.28 -8.56 -9.74
C ILE A 33 5.58 -8.88 -9.01
N THR A 34 5.94 -10.16 -8.87
CA THR A 34 7.20 -10.60 -8.26
C THR A 34 8.42 -9.81 -8.75
N PRO A 35 8.64 -9.61 -10.07
CA PRO A 35 9.81 -8.85 -10.55
C PRO A 35 9.72 -7.35 -10.30
N PHE A 36 8.55 -6.82 -9.93
CA PHE A 36 8.30 -5.40 -9.74
C PHE A 36 8.32 -4.96 -8.27
N LEU A 37 8.34 -5.90 -7.32
CA LEU A 37 8.24 -5.61 -5.88
C LEU A 37 9.26 -4.56 -5.42
N ASP A 38 10.53 -4.73 -5.78
CA ASP A 38 11.63 -3.84 -5.38
C ASP A 38 11.60 -2.49 -6.13
N ASP A 39 10.96 -2.45 -7.29
CA ASP A 39 10.88 -1.27 -8.16
C ASP A 39 9.61 -0.44 -7.89
N HIS A 40 8.72 -0.93 -7.01
CA HIS A 40 7.47 -0.24 -6.70
C HIS A 40 7.73 1.04 -5.87
N PRO A 41 7.35 2.23 -6.36
CA PRO A 41 7.60 3.48 -5.64
C PRO A 41 6.95 3.58 -4.26
N GLY A 42 5.86 2.84 -4.03
CA GLY A 42 5.19 2.73 -2.73
C GLY A 42 5.81 1.73 -1.75
N GLY A 43 6.85 1.00 -2.17
CA GLY A 43 7.49 -0.09 -1.44
C GLY A 43 6.84 -1.46 -1.67
N ASP A 44 7.56 -2.52 -1.35
CA ASP A 44 7.12 -3.92 -1.50
C ASP A 44 6.07 -4.34 -0.45
N GLU A 45 6.17 -3.79 0.75
CA GLU A 45 5.26 -4.10 1.87
C GLU A 45 3.78 -3.82 1.52
N VAL A 46 3.49 -2.71 0.82
CA VAL A 46 2.11 -2.40 0.42
C VAL A 46 1.58 -3.39 -0.61
N LEU A 47 2.43 -3.88 -1.52
CA LEU A 47 2.06 -4.89 -2.51
C LEU A 47 1.80 -6.25 -1.86
N LEU A 48 2.56 -6.64 -0.83
CA LEU A 48 2.31 -7.86 -0.08
C LEU A 48 0.94 -7.82 0.62
N THR A 49 0.56 -6.69 1.19
CA THR A 49 -0.78 -6.51 1.79
C THR A 49 -1.92 -6.49 0.78
N ALA A 50 -1.60 -6.32 -0.51
CA ALA A 50 -2.55 -6.40 -1.62
C ALA A 50 -2.81 -7.84 -2.09
N THR A 51 -2.03 -8.82 -1.63
CA THR A 51 -2.18 -10.23 -2.01
C THR A 51 -3.34 -10.92 -1.29
N ALA A 52 -3.75 -12.09 -1.78
CA ALA A 52 -4.83 -12.92 -1.22
C ALA A 52 -6.17 -12.18 -1.00
N LYS A 53 -6.41 -11.11 -1.77
CA LYS A 53 -7.67 -10.37 -1.84
C LYS A 53 -7.82 -9.73 -3.21
N ASP A 54 -9.00 -9.19 -3.49
CA ASP A 54 -9.19 -8.26 -4.60
C ASP A 54 -8.66 -6.89 -4.21
N ALA A 55 -7.57 -6.46 -4.85
CA ALA A 55 -6.88 -5.20 -4.57
C ALA A 55 -7.36 -4.06 -5.49
N THR A 56 -8.44 -4.26 -6.25
CA THR A 56 -8.95 -3.24 -7.18
C THR A 56 -9.20 -1.90 -6.49
N ILE A 57 -9.91 -1.92 -5.35
CA ILE A 57 -10.22 -0.69 -4.61
C ILE A 57 -8.95 -0.02 -4.08
N ASP A 58 -8.04 -0.80 -3.47
CA ASP A 58 -6.78 -0.28 -2.95
C ASP A 58 -5.94 0.37 -4.06
N PHE A 59 -5.94 -0.22 -5.26
CA PHE A 59 -5.22 0.27 -6.42
C PHE A 59 -5.81 1.57 -6.98
N GLU A 60 -7.15 1.66 -7.04
CA GLU A 60 -7.89 2.83 -7.51
C GLU A 60 -7.79 4.01 -6.54
N ASP A 61 -7.90 3.76 -5.24
CA ASP A 61 -7.85 4.78 -4.18
C ASP A 61 -6.50 5.52 -4.13
N VAL A 62 -5.41 4.84 -4.53
CA VAL A 62 -4.08 5.46 -4.61
C VAL A 62 -3.96 6.44 -5.78
N GLY A 63 -4.73 6.24 -6.86
CA GLY A 63 -4.70 7.12 -8.03
C GLY A 63 -3.43 6.98 -8.88
N HIS A 64 -3.10 5.77 -9.30
CA HIS A 64 -1.99 5.50 -10.22
C HIS A 64 -2.16 6.23 -11.56
N SER A 65 -1.07 6.70 -12.17
CA SER A 65 -1.10 7.36 -13.49
C SER A 65 -1.46 6.37 -14.61
N ASP A 66 -1.99 6.87 -15.72
CA ASP A 66 -2.33 6.05 -16.89
C ASP A 66 -1.14 5.19 -17.37
N SER A 67 0.06 5.77 -17.36
CA SER A 67 1.29 5.04 -17.70
C SER A 67 1.60 3.90 -16.73
N ALA A 68 1.32 4.07 -15.43
CA ALA A 68 1.48 3.00 -14.44
C ALA A 68 0.45 1.88 -14.65
N ILE A 69 -0.78 2.22 -15.03
CA ILE A 69 -1.83 1.26 -15.38
C ILE A 69 -1.42 0.46 -16.63
N GLU A 70 -0.91 1.14 -17.67
CA GLU A 70 -0.42 0.48 -18.89
C GLU A 70 0.77 -0.47 -18.61
N MET A 71 1.63 -0.14 -17.63
CA MET A 71 2.72 -1.03 -17.24
C MET A 71 2.24 -2.36 -16.67
N MET A 72 1.03 -2.43 -16.13
CA MET A 72 0.48 -3.67 -15.57
C MET A 72 0.34 -4.78 -16.61
N ASP A 73 0.10 -4.43 -17.89
CA ASP A 73 -0.05 -5.41 -18.96
C ASP A 73 1.19 -6.29 -19.14
N LYS A 74 2.38 -5.82 -18.73
CA LYS A 74 3.63 -6.60 -18.74
C LYS A 74 3.61 -7.77 -17.74
N TYR A 75 2.83 -7.63 -16.68
CA TYR A 75 2.75 -8.58 -15.56
C TYR A 75 1.50 -9.46 -15.64
N PHE A 76 0.66 -9.28 -16.66
CA PHE A 76 -0.60 -9.99 -16.80
C PHE A 76 -0.37 -11.49 -17.05
N ILE A 77 -0.96 -12.34 -16.20
CA ILE A 77 -0.85 -13.80 -16.31
C ILE A 77 -2.18 -14.51 -16.58
N GLY A 78 -3.31 -13.83 -16.36
CA GLY A 78 -4.60 -14.47 -16.53
C GLY A 78 -5.80 -13.66 -16.07
N LYS A 79 -6.99 -14.14 -16.41
CA LYS A 79 -8.27 -13.61 -15.92
C LYS A 79 -8.61 -14.25 -14.58
N PHE A 80 -9.20 -13.46 -13.69
CA PHE A 80 -9.64 -13.93 -12.39
C PHE A 80 -11.09 -14.43 -12.44
N GLU A 81 -11.39 -15.56 -11.82
CA GLU A 81 -12.77 -16.02 -11.63
C GLU A 81 -13.38 -15.40 -10.38
N THR A 82 -14.15 -14.33 -10.56
CA THR A 82 -14.87 -13.63 -9.47
C THR A 82 -15.79 -14.55 -8.67
N SER A 83 -16.32 -15.62 -9.28
CA SER A 83 -17.17 -16.62 -8.61
C SER A 83 -16.43 -17.48 -7.57
N THR A 84 -15.09 -17.44 -7.56
CA THR A 84 -14.26 -18.21 -6.62
C THR A 84 -13.83 -17.41 -5.41
N LEU A 85 -14.19 -16.12 -5.34
CA LEU A 85 -13.99 -15.32 -4.13
C LEU A 85 -14.73 -15.98 -2.96
N PRO A 86 -14.14 -16.00 -1.75
CA PRO A 86 -14.83 -16.49 -0.59
C PRO A 86 -16.09 -15.63 -0.42
N ALA A 87 -17.25 -16.27 -0.53
CA ALA A 87 -18.51 -15.61 -0.23
C ALA A 87 -18.34 -14.97 1.14
N LYS A 88 -18.61 -13.67 1.26
CA LYS A 88 -18.68 -12.98 2.55
C LYS A 88 -19.82 -13.63 3.32
N VAL A 89 -19.53 -14.74 4.00
CA VAL A 89 -20.48 -15.38 4.89
C VAL A 89 -20.73 -14.35 5.98
N ASN A 90 -21.95 -13.82 6.02
CA ASN A 90 -22.46 -13.09 7.16
C ASN A 90 -22.57 -14.07 8.34
N HIS A 91 -21.42 -14.49 8.87
CA HIS A 91 -21.35 -15.10 10.17
C HIS A 91 -21.45 -13.98 11.18
N ARG A 92 -22.63 -13.86 11.81
CA ARG A 92 -22.70 -13.39 13.19
C ARG A 92 -21.56 -14.05 13.95
N GLN A 93 -20.69 -13.23 14.55
CA GLN A 93 -19.63 -13.62 15.47
C GLN A 93 -19.98 -14.88 16.28
N PRO A 94 -19.06 -15.85 16.30
CA PRO A 94 -18.53 -16.32 17.57
C PRO A 94 -17.04 -16.02 17.65
N SER A 95 -16.69 -15.35 18.74
CA SER A 95 -15.39 -15.07 19.38
C SER A 95 -14.09 -15.64 18.78
N PRO A 96 -12.99 -14.85 18.76
CA PRO A 96 -11.67 -15.37 18.43
C PRO A 96 -11.11 -16.18 19.62
N THR A 97 -10.80 -17.45 19.40
CA THR A 97 -9.92 -18.20 20.29
C THR A 97 -8.50 -17.75 20.04
N GLN A 98 -7.86 -17.20 21.07
CA GLN A 98 -6.48 -16.76 21.08
C GLN A 98 -5.51 -17.95 21.08
N ALA A 99 -4.42 -17.83 20.32
CA ALA A 99 -3.15 -18.51 20.59
C ALA A 99 -1.94 -17.68 20.11
N HIS A 100 -1.54 -16.75 20.99
CA HIS A 100 -0.16 -16.35 21.37
C HIS A 100 0.89 -15.89 20.32
N GLY A 101 1.31 -14.62 20.45
CA GLY A 101 2.67 -14.19 20.07
C GLY A 101 2.93 -12.68 19.91
N GLY A 102 3.06 -11.92 21.02
CA GLY A 102 3.87 -10.69 21.08
C GLY A 102 3.22 -9.37 20.66
N GLY A 103 2.82 -8.55 21.64
CA GLY A 103 2.26 -7.22 21.40
C GLY A 103 3.32 -6.14 21.21
N ASN A 104 3.24 -5.40 20.09
CA ASN A 104 3.83 -4.06 19.90
C ASN A 104 3.48 -3.38 18.55
N GLU A 105 2.54 -3.89 17.76
CA GLU A 105 2.25 -3.34 16.41
C GLU A 105 1.70 -1.91 16.43
N SER A 106 0.93 -1.54 17.46
CA SER A 106 0.39 -0.18 17.61
C SER A 106 1.44 0.84 18.06
N SER A 107 2.44 0.42 18.84
CA SER A 107 3.53 1.29 19.27
C SER A 107 4.52 1.54 18.14
N GLU A 108 4.84 0.55 17.31
CA GLU A 108 5.75 0.76 16.18
C GLU A 108 5.14 1.64 15.08
N PHE A 109 3.85 1.54 14.82
CA PHE A 109 3.14 2.44 13.91
C PHE A 109 3.14 3.89 14.41
N VAL A 110 2.87 4.10 15.71
CA VAL A 110 2.91 5.43 16.34
C VAL A 110 4.33 5.99 16.41
N LEU A 111 5.33 5.15 16.70
CA LEU A 111 6.75 5.53 16.70
C LEU A 111 7.23 5.90 15.29
N LYS A 112 6.79 5.18 14.25
CA LYS A 112 7.09 5.51 12.84
C LYS A 112 6.44 6.82 12.40
N ILE A 113 5.17 7.06 12.72
CA ILE A 113 4.50 8.33 12.41
C ILE A 113 5.19 9.50 13.14
N LEU A 114 5.53 9.31 14.41
CA LEU A 114 6.22 10.33 15.19
C LEU A 114 7.60 10.66 14.61
N GLN A 115 8.32 9.67 14.06
CA GLN A 115 9.61 9.86 13.41
C GLN A 115 9.54 10.71 12.13
N PHE A 116 8.43 10.68 11.39
CA PHE A 116 8.23 11.57 10.24
C PHE A 116 7.70 12.96 10.64
N LEU A 117 6.88 13.04 11.69
CA LEU A 117 6.31 14.32 12.14
C LEU A 117 7.30 15.19 12.92
N LEU A 118 8.19 14.59 13.72
CA LEU A 118 9.18 15.31 14.53
C LEU A 118 10.13 16.20 13.71
N PRO A 119 10.78 15.74 12.61
CA PRO A 119 11.63 16.59 11.79
C PRO A 119 10.84 17.70 11.08
N LEU A 120 9.59 17.45 10.67
CA LEU A 120 8.73 18.48 10.07
C LEU A 120 8.34 19.56 11.08
N LEU A 121 8.08 19.17 12.34
CA LEU A 121 7.75 20.10 13.42
C LEU A 121 8.97 20.95 13.80
N ILE A 122 10.15 20.34 13.92
CA ILE A 122 11.41 21.05 14.18
C ILE A 122 11.73 22.02 13.03
N LEU A 123 11.57 21.58 11.78
CA LEU A 123 11.80 22.43 10.60
C LEU A 123 10.82 23.61 10.57
N GLY A 124 9.54 23.38 10.88
CA GLY A 124 8.53 24.43 11.00
C GLY A 124 8.84 25.44 12.10
N LEU A 125 9.32 24.97 13.26
CA LEU A 125 9.68 25.83 14.40
C LEU A 125 10.95 26.66 14.10
N VAL A 126 11.95 26.07 13.44
CA VAL A 126 13.14 26.79 12.97
C VAL A 126 12.77 27.85 11.92
N PHE A 127 11.92 27.51 10.95
CA PHE A 127 11.43 28.46 9.95
C PHE A 127 10.64 29.60 10.59
N ALA A 128 9.78 29.30 11.57
CA ALA A 128 9.03 30.32 12.31
C ALA A 128 9.97 31.26 13.11
N LEU A 129 10.98 30.72 13.80
CA LEU A 129 11.95 31.54 14.54
C LEU A 129 12.82 32.39 13.61
N GLN A 130 13.24 31.86 12.46
CA GLN A 130 13.99 32.64 11.46
C GLN A 130 13.13 33.71 10.79
N SER A 131 11.88 33.38 10.48
CA SER A 131 10.92 34.34 9.93
C SER A 131 10.64 35.46 10.94
N TYR A 132 10.39 35.13 12.21
CA TYR A 132 10.13 36.13 13.25
C TYR A 132 11.37 36.96 13.62
N GLY A 133 12.57 36.39 13.52
CA GLY A 133 13.83 37.11 13.70
C GLY A 133 14.05 38.17 12.61
N LYS A 134 13.78 37.82 11.35
CA LYS A 134 13.92 38.75 10.22
C LYS A 134 12.93 39.93 10.26
N ASN A 135 11.86 39.80 11.04
CA ASN A 135 10.85 40.85 11.21
C ASN A 135 11.24 41.89 12.28
N LYS A 136 12.27 41.63 13.10
CA LYS A 136 12.67 42.50 14.23
C LYS A 136 13.88 43.38 13.92
N ASP A 137 14.62 43.09 12.85
CA ASP A 137 15.72 43.93 12.34
C ASP A 137 15.23 45.17 11.56
N ALA A 138 13.92 45.32 11.39
CA ALA A 138 13.28 46.47 10.73
C ALA A 138 12.64 47.46 11.74
N ALA A 139 13.17 47.56 12.96
CA ALA A 139 12.84 48.68 13.85
C ALA A 139 13.65 49.92 13.43
N PRO A 140 13.00 51.04 13.07
CA PRO A 140 13.71 52.24 12.64
C PRO A 140 14.55 52.80 13.80
N HIS A 141 15.81 53.07 13.45
CA HIS A 141 16.75 53.83 14.25
C HIS A 141 16.14 55.18 14.61
N GLU A 142 16.27 55.50 15.89
CA GLU A 142 15.94 56.76 16.56
C GLU A 142 16.49 58.00 15.82
N SER A 143 15.63 59.01 15.64
CA SER A 143 15.98 60.45 15.72
C SER A 143 14.73 61.28 15.94
#